data_AF-A0A819FN85-F1
#
_entry.id   AF-A0A819FN85-F1
#
_cell.length_a   1.000
_cell.length_b   1.000
_cell.length_c   1.000
_cell.angle_alpha   90.00
_cell.angle_beta   90.00
_cell.angle_gamma   90.00
#
_symmetry.space_group_name_H-M   'P 1'
#
loop_
_entity.id
_entity.type
_entity.pdbx_description
1 polymer ?
#
loop_
_entity_poly.entity_id
_entity_poly.type
_entity_poly.pdbx_seq_one_letter_code
_entity_poly.pdbx_strand_id
1 'polypeptide(L)'
;MSTTYNYILSLANANVNLYKIGGPILISVGTVSCIINLTVFSKKTLRKNPCSIYLIACNVTNFLLIYTSILMATLGTGYSIDPSAHNSIVCRLRYYITLVCDVLNPSYLILAAFDRILVTSRNALTRQHSLWTVKNVRSMNHVTAVVNASTSVGVTIPGGVRTAHSKDRQLIKILLVDTSIYIFFNTMISIILIYQQIMQNQSQSYAQLYLQGFLTSVSVFSAFIPFCIGCYTNLWVSKTFRQEVKNTLTCK
;
A
#
# COMPACT_ATOMS: atom_id res chain seq x y z
N MET A 1 38.18 16.00 20.93
CA MET A 1 38.17 14.72 20.18
C MET A 1 37.29 13.67 20.82
N SER A 2 37.35 13.45 22.14
CA SER A 2 36.52 12.45 22.84
C SER A 2 35.00 12.66 22.69
N THR A 3 34.52 13.92 22.73
CA THR A 3 33.08 14.24 22.61
C THR A 3 32.50 13.92 21.24
N THR A 4 33.20 14.30 20.15
CA THR A 4 32.76 14.01 18.77
C THR A 4 32.73 12.51 18.49
N TYR A 5 33.71 11.75 18.99
CA TYR A 5 33.74 10.30 18.84
C TYR A 5 32.53 9.62 19.53
N ASN A 6 32.23 10.02 20.77
CA ASN A 6 31.08 9.49 21.50
C ASN A 6 29.75 9.79 20.79
N TYR A 7 29.63 10.97 20.16
CA TYR A 7 28.46 11.33 19.37
C TYR A 7 28.30 10.41 18.14
N ILE A 8 29.37 10.21 17.37
CA ILE A 8 29.36 9.35 16.17
C ILE A 8 28.97 7.91 16.55
N LEU A 9 29.55 7.37 17.64
CA LEU A 9 29.24 6.02 18.11
C LEU A 9 27.77 5.90 18.53
N SER A 10 27.22 6.92 19.19
CA SER A 10 25.79 6.95 19.57
C SER A 10 24.88 6.91 18.35
N LEU A 11 25.18 7.68 17.29
CA LEU A 11 24.40 7.66 16.05
C LEU A 11 24.47 6.32 15.32
N ALA A 12 25.67 5.71 15.25
CA ALA A 12 25.85 4.41 14.66
C ALA A 12 25.03 3.33 15.39
N ASN A 13 25.08 3.33 16.73
CA ASN A 13 24.29 2.42 17.56
C ASN A 13 22.78 2.67 17.41
N ALA A 14 22.34 3.93 17.32
CA ALA A 14 20.94 4.27 17.09
C ALA A 14 20.45 3.73 15.75
N ASN A 15 21.27 3.81 14.69
CA ASN A 15 20.92 3.27 13.38
C ASN A 15 20.76 1.75 13.41
N VAL A 16 21.70 1.04 14.03
CA VAL A 16 21.62 -0.42 14.17
C VAL A 16 20.38 -0.82 14.98
N ASN A 17 20.12 -0.14 16.11
CA ASN A 17 18.96 -0.41 16.95
C ASN A 17 17.63 -0.14 16.24
N LEU A 18 17.56 0.89 15.38
CA LEU A 18 16.39 1.20 14.58
C LEU A 18 15.96 0.00 13.73
N TYR A 19 16.89 -0.62 13.01
CA TYR A 19 16.57 -1.80 12.19
C TYR A 19 16.44 -3.07 13.02
N LYS A 20 17.28 -3.25 14.04
CA LYS A 20 17.28 -4.46 14.87
C LYS A 20 15.96 -4.65 15.64
N ILE A 21 15.40 -3.57 16.18
CA ILE A 21 14.14 -3.60 16.95
C ILE A 21 12.96 -3.16 16.08
N GLY A 22 13.09 -2.04 15.38
CA GLY A 22 11.99 -1.49 14.57
C GLY A 22 11.67 -2.34 13.34
N GLY A 23 12.69 -2.96 12.71
CA GLY A 23 12.52 -3.81 11.53
C GLY A 23 11.54 -4.97 11.77
N PRO A 24 11.78 -5.86 12.75
CA PRO A 24 10.87 -6.96 13.06
C PRO A 24 9.45 -6.51 13.44
N ILE A 25 9.32 -5.36 14.13
CA ILE A 25 8.01 -4.78 14.45
C ILE A 25 7.27 -4.37 13.17
N LEU A 26 7.92 -3.64 12.26
CA LEU A 26 7.30 -3.28 10.98
C LEU A 26 6.94 -4.51 10.14
N ILE A 27 7.82 -5.51 10.09
CA ILE A 27 7.59 -6.74 9.31
C ILE A 27 6.38 -7.51 9.85
N SER A 28 6.28 -7.67 11.18
CA SER A 28 5.16 -8.38 11.81
C SER A 28 3.83 -7.63 11.61
N VAL A 29 3.80 -6.32 11.90
CA VAL A 29 2.63 -5.46 11.70
C VAL A 29 2.20 -5.44 10.23
N GLY A 30 3.16 -5.27 9.31
CA GLY A 30 2.91 -5.24 7.87
C GLY A 30 2.41 -6.58 7.33
N THR A 31 2.96 -7.69 7.78
CA THR A 31 2.52 -9.04 7.36
C THR A 31 1.08 -9.29 7.79
N VAL A 32 0.74 -9.01 9.06
CA VAL A 32 -0.64 -9.17 9.57
C VAL A 32 -1.60 -8.27 8.79
N SER A 33 -1.19 -7.02 8.54
CA SER A 33 -1.95 -6.03 7.77
C SER A 33 -2.25 -6.52 6.34
N CYS A 34 -1.24 -7.00 5.61
CA CYS A 34 -1.40 -7.55 4.27
C CYS A 34 -2.33 -8.78 4.25
N ILE A 35 -2.18 -9.72 5.18
CA ILE A 35 -3.00 -10.94 5.24
C ILE A 35 -4.47 -10.59 5.46
N ILE A 36 -4.77 -9.68 6.40
CA ILE A 36 -6.15 -9.26 6.68
C ILE A 36 -6.74 -8.54 5.46
N ASN A 37 -6.02 -7.58 4.89
CA ASN A 37 -6.47 -6.86 3.70
C ASN A 37 -6.75 -7.81 2.53
N LEU A 38 -5.83 -8.73 2.22
CA LEU A 38 -5.99 -9.71 1.15
C LEU A 38 -7.21 -10.60 1.41
N THR A 39 -7.42 -11.06 2.64
CA THR A 39 -8.57 -11.90 3.00
C THR A 39 -9.88 -11.16 2.80
N VAL A 40 -9.96 -9.90 3.26
CA VAL A 40 -11.18 -9.08 3.14
C VAL A 40 -11.46 -8.75 1.68
N PHE A 41 -10.50 -8.21 0.94
CA PHE A 41 -10.73 -7.81 -0.45
C PHE A 41 -10.96 -9.01 -1.38
N SER A 42 -10.48 -10.21 -1.03
CA SER A 42 -10.75 -11.44 -1.79
C SER A 42 -12.20 -11.94 -1.69
N LYS A 43 -13.00 -11.42 -0.77
CA LYS A 43 -14.42 -11.80 -0.65
C LYS A 43 -15.18 -11.48 -1.94
N LYS A 44 -16.03 -12.42 -2.37
CA LYS A 44 -16.81 -12.32 -3.63
C LYS A 44 -17.67 -11.04 -3.69
N THR A 45 -18.09 -10.52 -2.54
CA THR A 45 -18.89 -9.29 -2.42
C THR A 45 -18.12 -8.05 -2.84
N LEU A 46 -16.83 -7.96 -2.52
CA LEU A 46 -15.97 -6.80 -2.79
C LEU A 46 -15.30 -6.87 -4.17
N ARG A 47 -14.93 -8.08 -4.63
CA ARG A 47 -14.29 -8.30 -5.95
C ARG A 47 -15.13 -7.88 -7.16
N LYS A 48 -16.43 -7.60 -6.98
CA LYS A 48 -17.27 -7.04 -8.05
C LYS A 48 -16.85 -5.63 -8.45
N ASN A 49 -16.13 -4.91 -7.58
CA ASN A 49 -15.63 -3.58 -7.88
C ASN A 49 -14.22 -3.67 -8.49
N PRO A 50 -13.95 -3.10 -9.68
CA PRO A 50 -12.63 -3.11 -10.30
C PRO A 50 -11.56 -2.47 -9.40
N CYS A 51 -11.93 -1.40 -8.70
CA CYS A 51 -11.08 -0.75 -7.71
C CYS A 51 -10.54 -1.71 -6.61
N SER A 52 -11.34 -2.68 -6.17
CA SER A 52 -10.88 -3.68 -5.20
C SER A 52 -9.80 -4.60 -5.76
N ILE A 53 -9.76 -4.83 -7.08
CA ILE A 53 -8.72 -5.64 -7.73
C ILE A 53 -7.37 -4.91 -7.68
N TYR A 54 -7.35 -3.60 -7.95
CA TYR A 54 -6.15 -2.78 -7.80
C TYR A 54 -5.66 -2.73 -6.34
N LEU A 55 -6.57 -2.67 -5.37
CA LEU A 55 -6.20 -2.74 -3.95
C LEU A 55 -5.63 -4.11 -3.55
N ILE A 56 -6.11 -5.22 -4.14
CA ILE A 56 -5.49 -6.54 -3.95
C ILE A 56 -4.06 -6.54 -4.51
N ALA A 57 -3.87 -6.06 -5.74
CA ALA A 57 -2.55 -5.98 -6.37
C ALA A 57 -1.57 -5.12 -5.55
N CYS A 58 -2.03 -3.96 -5.06
CA CYS A 58 -1.31 -3.07 -4.13
C CYS A 58 -0.90 -3.81 -2.84
N ASN A 59 -1.78 -4.60 -2.23
CA ASN A 59 -1.41 -5.37 -1.04
C ASN A 59 -0.41 -6.50 -1.34
N VAL A 60 -0.46 -7.12 -2.52
CA VAL A 60 0.53 -8.11 -2.95
C VAL A 60 1.89 -7.46 -3.15
N THR A 61 1.96 -6.29 -3.78
CA THR A 61 3.23 -5.55 -3.93
C THR A 61 3.78 -5.10 -2.58
N ASN A 62 2.93 -4.66 -1.64
CA ASN A 62 3.35 -4.30 -0.30
C ASN A 62 3.93 -5.50 0.45
N PHE A 63 3.30 -6.67 0.33
CA PHE A 63 3.81 -7.91 0.89
C PHE A 63 5.20 -8.22 0.32
N LEU A 64 5.37 -8.21 -1.00
CA LEU A 64 6.67 -8.41 -1.64
C LEU A 64 7.71 -7.42 -1.13
N LEU A 65 7.38 -6.13 -1.07
CA LEU A 65 8.29 -5.07 -0.62
C LEU A 65 8.75 -5.26 0.84
N ILE A 66 7.86 -5.70 1.73
CA ILE A 66 8.19 -5.99 3.14
C ILE A 66 9.28 -7.07 3.20
N TYR A 67 9.15 -8.15 2.42
CA TYR A 67 10.09 -9.27 2.47
C TYR A 67 11.36 -9.06 1.64
N THR A 68 11.31 -8.35 0.51
CA THR A 68 12.50 -8.13 -0.32
C THR A 68 13.31 -6.91 0.12
N SER A 69 12.66 -5.90 0.69
CA SER A 69 13.30 -4.65 1.09
C SER A 69 13.53 -4.59 2.60
N ILE A 70 12.47 -4.59 3.42
CA ILE A 70 12.57 -4.35 4.87
C ILE A 70 13.28 -5.49 5.58
N LEU A 71 12.91 -6.75 5.30
CA LEU A 71 13.55 -7.92 5.91
C LEU A 71 15.05 -7.94 5.60
N MET A 72 15.41 -7.69 4.35
CA MET A 72 16.80 -7.72 3.94
C MET A 72 17.60 -6.52 4.50
N ALA A 73 16.99 -5.34 4.63
CA ALA A 73 17.62 -4.20 5.32
C ALA A 73 17.79 -4.46 6.82
N THR A 74 16.81 -5.15 7.43
CA THR A 74 16.86 -5.57 8.84
C THR A 74 17.99 -6.56 9.08
N LEU A 75 18.12 -7.59 8.22
CA LEU A 75 19.18 -8.59 8.32
C LEU A 75 20.58 -7.97 8.10
N GLY A 76 20.74 -7.13 7.08
CA GLY A 76 22.03 -6.48 6.78
C GLY A 76 22.45 -5.47 7.84
N THR A 77 21.67 -4.40 8.01
CA THR A 77 22.02 -3.30 8.91
C THR A 77 21.86 -3.66 10.39
N GLY A 78 20.85 -4.46 10.74
CA GLY A 78 20.53 -4.79 12.13
C GLY A 78 21.27 -6.00 12.69
N TYR A 79 21.52 -7.02 11.86
CA TYR A 79 22.11 -8.30 12.28
C TYR A 79 23.45 -8.63 11.59
N SER A 80 23.94 -7.77 10.68
CA SER A 80 25.17 -7.98 9.91
C SER A 80 25.15 -9.26 9.07
N ILE A 81 23.95 -9.68 8.63
CA ILE A 81 23.74 -10.83 7.75
C ILE A 81 23.35 -10.30 6.37
N ASP A 82 24.32 -10.25 5.46
CA ASP A 82 24.12 -9.79 4.08
C ASP A 82 24.24 -10.93 3.06
N PRO A 83 23.12 -11.60 2.72
CA PRO A 83 23.13 -12.61 1.67
C PRO A 83 23.44 -12.00 0.29
N SER A 84 23.17 -10.70 0.12
CA SER A 84 23.51 -9.96 -1.10
C SER A 84 25.02 -9.73 -1.29
N ALA A 85 25.83 -9.80 -0.23
CA ALA A 85 27.28 -9.63 -0.32
C ALA A 85 27.97 -10.84 -0.99
N HIS A 86 27.37 -12.02 -0.87
CA HIS A 86 27.95 -13.27 -1.37
C HIS A 86 27.50 -13.62 -2.80
N ASN A 87 26.36 -13.10 -3.25
CA ASN A 87 25.79 -13.45 -4.55
C ASN A 87 25.28 -12.21 -5.30
N SER A 88 25.99 -11.87 -6.39
CA SER A 88 25.67 -10.72 -7.24
C SER A 88 24.31 -10.85 -7.95
N ILE A 89 23.86 -12.07 -8.25
CA ILE A 89 22.56 -12.34 -8.87
C ILE A 89 21.44 -11.99 -7.89
N VAL A 90 21.55 -12.43 -6.63
CA VAL A 90 20.58 -12.13 -5.57
C VAL A 90 20.51 -10.61 -5.32
N CYS A 91 21.66 -9.92 -5.32
CA CYS A 91 21.72 -8.47 -5.18
C CYS A 91 20.96 -7.75 -6.31
N ARG A 92 21.22 -8.10 -7.58
CA ARG A 92 20.55 -7.51 -8.74
C ARG A 92 19.05 -7.79 -8.76
N LEU A 93 18.66 -9.04 -8.46
CA LEU A 93 17.26 -9.44 -8.42
C LEU A 93 16.51 -8.68 -7.32
N ARG A 94 17.11 -8.56 -6.12
CA ARG A 94 16.54 -7.79 -5.01
C ARG A 94 16.34 -6.33 -5.43
N TYR A 95 17.36 -5.69 -5.99
CA TYR A 95 17.27 -4.30 -6.44
C TYR A 95 16.15 -4.12 -7.47
N TYR A 96 16.07 -5.00 -8.47
CA TYR A 96 15.04 -4.95 -9.50
C TYR A 96 13.63 -5.14 -8.92
N ILE A 97 13.42 -6.15 -8.07
CA ILE A 97 12.10 -6.40 -7.46
C ILE A 97 11.67 -5.23 -6.59
N THR A 98 12.57 -4.70 -5.74
CA THR A 98 12.27 -3.54 -4.89
C THR A 98 11.88 -2.33 -5.74
N LEU A 99 12.66 -2.02 -6.79
CA LEU A 99 12.38 -0.91 -7.69
C LEU A 99 11.02 -1.07 -8.39
N VAL A 100 10.74 -2.26 -8.94
CA VAL A 100 9.47 -2.54 -9.62
C VAL A 100 8.30 -2.43 -8.63
N CYS A 101 8.41 -2.99 -7.42
CA CYS A 101 7.36 -2.91 -6.42
C CYS A 101 7.10 -1.47 -5.95
N ASP A 102 8.17 -0.68 -5.78
CA ASP A 102 8.09 0.71 -5.35
C ASP A 102 7.39 1.61 -6.39
N VAL A 103 7.58 1.33 -7.68
CA VAL A 103 6.87 2.04 -8.77
C VAL A 103 5.44 1.53 -8.95
N LEU A 104 5.22 0.22 -8.85
CA LEU A 104 3.91 -0.39 -9.06
C LEU A 104 2.92 0.02 -7.98
N ASN A 105 3.34 0.11 -6.72
CA ASN A 105 2.43 0.42 -5.62
C ASN A 105 1.66 1.76 -5.79
N PRO A 106 2.31 2.93 -5.97
CA PRO A 106 1.61 4.18 -6.24
C PRO A 106 0.87 4.14 -7.58
N SER A 107 1.38 3.42 -8.58
CA SER A 107 0.68 3.25 -9.86
C SER A 107 -0.68 2.57 -9.69
N TYR A 108 -0.79 1.55 -8.83
CA TYR A 108 -2.07 0.90 -8.53
C TYR A 108 -3.04 1.82 -7.79
N LEU A 109 -2.56 2.65 -6.85
CA LEU A 109 -3.38 3.65 -6.17
C LEU A 109 -3.91 4.70 -7.16
N ILE A 110 -3.06 5.17 -8.07
CA ILE A 110 -3.42 6.13 -9.12
C ILE A 110 -4.45 5.51 -10.08
N LEU A 111 -4.22 4.28 -10.56
CA LEU A 111 -5.18 3.56 -11.42
C LEU A 111 -6.53 3.34 -10.71
N ALA A 112 -6.50 3.01 -9.43
CA ALA A 112 -7.71 2.88 -8.62
C ALA A 112 -8.45 4.21 -8.47
N ALA A 113 -7.74 5.35 -8.34
CA ALA A 113 -8.34 6.68 -8.33
C ALA A 113 -8.96 7.04 -9.68
N PHE A 114 -8.23 6.81 -10.78
CA PHE A 114 -8.72 7.07 -12.14
C PHE A 114 -9.96 6.24 -12.47
N ASP A 115 -9.97 4.95 -12.14
CA ASP A 115 -11.14 4.08 -12.31
C ASP A 115 -12.38 4.68 -11.60
N ARG A 116 -12.20 5.19 -10.38
CA ARG A 116 -13.30 5.83 -9.65
C ARG A 116 -13.75 7.15 -10.27
N ILE A 117 -12.83 8.00 -10.73
CA ILE A 117 -13.17 9.24 -11.43
C ILE A 117 -14.00 8.95 -12.69
N LEU A 118 -13.60 7.95 -13.48
CA LEU A 118 -14.31 7.54 -14.69
C LEU A 118 -15.71 7.02 -14.40
N VAL A 119 -15.88 6.21 -13.35
CA VAL A 119 -17.20 5.71 -12.92
C VAL A 119 -18.12 6.84 -12.44
N THR A 120 -17.58 7.89 -11.82
CA THR A 120 -18.36 9.06 -11.38
C THR A 120 -18.70 10.05 -12.50
N SER A 121 -18.13 9.88 -13.70
CA SER A 121 -18.39 10.78 -14.82
C SER A 121 -19.86 10.75 -15.25
N ARG A 122 -20.43 11.94 -15.54
CA ARG A 122 -21.81 12.08 -16.04
C ARG A 122 -21.98 11.56 -17.46
N ASN A 123 -20.90 11.43 -18.21
CA ASN A 123 -20.94 11.00 -19.60
C ASN A 123 -21.09 9.47 -19.69
N ALA A 124 -22.20 9.00 -20.26
CA ALA A 124 -22.52 7.57 -20.36
C ALA A 124 -21.49 6.78 -21.21
N LEU A 125 -20.88 7.41 -22.23
CA LEU A 125 -19.84 6.80 -23.05
C LEU A 125 -18.53 6.61 -22.27
N THR A 126 -18.16 7.60 -21.44
CA THR A 126 -16.99 7.50 -20.56
C THR A 126 -17.20 6.47 -19.44
N ARG A 127 -18.43 6.32 -18.95
CA ARG A 127 -18.83 5.26 -18.01
C ARG A 127 -18.77 3.87 -18.65
N GLN A 128 -18.98 3.77 -19.96
CA GLN A 128 -18.71 2.53 -20.67
C GLN A 128 -17.20 2.25 -20.65
N HIS A 129 -16.32 3.21 -20.95
CA HIS A 129 -14.87 2.97 -21.07
C HIS A 129 -14.15 2.41 -19.83
N SER A 130 -14.73 2.40 -18.63
CA SER A 130 -14.32 1.52 -17.51
C SER A 130 -14.68 0.03 -17.76
N LEU A 131 -14.63 -0.37 -19.05
CA LEU A 131 -15.35 -1.44 -19.75
C LEU A 131 -14.85 -2.86 -19.45
N TRP A 132 -13.88 -3.03 -18.53
CA TRP A 132 -13.68 -4.35 -17.89
C TRP A 132 -14.89 -4.77 -17.05
N THR A 133 -15.81 -3.83 -16.76
CA THR A 133 -17.08 -4.10 -16.08
C THR A 133 -18.15 -4.71 -17.01
N VAL A 134 -18.09 -4.53 -18.33
CA VAL A 134 -19.21 -4.93 -19.24
C VAL A 134 -19.19 -6.41 -19.63
N LYS A 135 -18.02 -7.08 -19.63
CA LYS A 135 -18.00 -8.54 -19.87
C LYS A 135 -18.75 -9.33 -18.78
N ASN A 136 -18.85 -8.80 -17.56
CA ASN A 136 -19.64 -9.41 -16.48
C ASN A 136 -21.11 -8.96 -16.45
N VAL A 137 -21.43 -7.79 -17.04
CA VAL A 137 -22.83 -7.33 -17.19
C VAL A 137 -23.62 -8.19 -18.18
N ARG A 138 -22.97 -8.84 -19.16
CA ARG A 138 -23.65 -9.82 -20.03
C ARG A 138 -24.18 -11.05 -19.27
N SER A 139 -23.58 -11.41 -18.13
CA SER A 139 -24.09 -12.49 -17.27
C SER A 139 -25.28 -12.06 -16.40
N MET A 140 -25.46 -10.76 -16.14
CA MET A 140 -26.63 -10.24 -15.40
C MET A 140 -27.82 -9.97 -16.32
N ASN A 141 -27.58 -9.58 -17.58
CA ASN A 141 -28.68 -9.35 -18.53
C ASN A 141 -29.39 -10.65 -18.95
N HIS A 142 -28.73 -11.80 -18.85
CA HIS A 142 -29.37 -13.09 -19.14
C HIS A 142 -30.34 -13.55 -18.04
N VAL A 143 -30.23 -13.00 -16.82
CA VAL A 143 -31.16 -13.29 -15.71
C VAL A 143 -32.36 -12.34 -15.75
N THR A 144 -32.17 -11.08 -16.16
CA THR A 144 -33.28 -10.12 -16.24
C THR A 144 -34.15 -10.31 -17.49
N ALA A 145 -33.62 -10.88 -18.59
CA ALA A 145 -34.40 -11.14 -19.79
C ALA A 145 -35.39 -12.31 -19.65
N VAL A 146 -35.17 -13.23 -18.71
CA VAL A 146 -36.07 -14.36 -18.44
C VAL A 146 -37.23 -13.97 -17.51
N VAL A 147 -37.10 -12.88 -16.73
CA VAL A 147 -38.11 -12.46 -15.75
C VAL A 147 -39.19 -11.54 -16.35
N ASN A 148 -38.98 -10.99 -17.55
CA ASN A 148 -39.97 -10.10 -18.19
C ASN A 148 -40.99 -10.83 -19.10
N ALA A 149 -40.93 -12.16 -19.19
CA ALA A 149 -41.92 -12.94 -19.94
C ALA A 149 -43.08 -13.45 -19.07
N SER A 150 -43.15 -13.10 -17.78
CA SER A 150 -44.21 -13.59 -16.91
C SER A 150 -44.68 -12.55 -15.90
N THR A 151 -45.91 -12.09 -16.12
CA THR A 151 -46.88 -11.59 -15.13
C THR A 151 -46.65 -10.21 -14.49
N SER A 152 -47.52 -9.30 -14.92
CA SER A 152 -47.94 -8.06 -14.26
C SER A 152 -48.55 -8.32 -12.87
N VAL A 153 -47.79 -8.07 -11.80
CA VAL A 153 -48.33 -7.82 -10.46
C VAL A 153 -47.50 -6.71 -9.83
N GLY A 154 -48.18 -5.66 -9.34
CA GLY A 154 -47.55 -4.51 -8.69
C GLY A 154 -46.81 -4.93 -7.43
N VAL A 155 -45.47 -4.96 -7.51
CA VAL A 155 -44.58 -5.18 -6.38
C VAL A 155 -43.74 -3.92 -6.18
N THR A 156 -43.88 -3.32 -5.00
CA THR A 156 -43.09 -2.20 -4.50
C THR A 156 -41.60 -2.60 -4.48
N ILE A 157 -40.82 -2.11 -5.44
CA ILE A 157 -39.38 -2.41 -5.56
C ILE A 157 -38.63 -1.74 -4.40
N PRO A 158 -38.02 -2.49 -3.45
CA PRO A 158 -37.38 -1.88 -2.30
C PRO A 158 -35.93 -1.51 -2.63
N GLY A 159 -35.62 -0.21 -2.59
CA GLY A 159 -34.41 0.35 -1.96
C GLY A 159 -32.99 -0.02 -2.43
N GLY A 160 -32.79 -0.87 -3.44
CA GLY A 160 -31.47 -1.43 -3.80
C GLY A 160 -30.43 -0.42 -4.30
N VAL A 161 -30.86 0.66 -4.97
CA VAL A 161 -29.96 1.61 -5.65
C VAL A 161 -29.17 2.49 -4.67
N ARG A 162 -29.70 2.78 -3.47
CA ARG A 162 -29.04 3.66 -2.49
C ARG A 162 -27.83 3.02 -1.78
N THR A 163 -27.76 1.70 -1.72
CA THR A 163 -26.71 0.99 -0.95
C THR A 163 -25.37 0.86 -1.68
N ALA A 164 -25.37 0.88 -3.01
CA ALA A 164 -24.14 0.83 -3.81
C ALA A 164 -23.29 2.11 -3.63
N HIS A 165 -23.95 3.27 -3.66
CA HIS A 165 -23.29 4.58 -3.59
C HIS A 165 -22.57 4.83 -2.26
N SER A 166 -23.09 4.32 -1.14
CA SER A 166 -22.45 4.52 0.18
C SER A 166 -21.16 3.70 0.34
N LYS A 167 -21.05 2.55 -0.32
CA LYS A 167 -19.84 1.71 -0.34
C LYS A 167 -18.74 2.35 -1.18
N ASP A 168 -19.09 2.88 -2.35
CA ASP A 168 -18.14 3.57 -3.23
C ASP A 168 -17.54 4.81 -2.57
N ARG A 169 -18.36 5.61 -1.88
CA ARG A 169 -17.87 6.77 -1.12
C ARG A 169 -16.89 6.37 0.00
N GLN A 170 -17.08 5.22 0.63
CA GLN A 170 -16.15 4.73 1.65
C GLN A 170 -14.82 4.30 1.04
N LEU A 171 -14.85 3.67 -0.13
CA LEU A 171 -13.65 3.22 -0.81
C LEU A 171 -12.81 4.40 -1.33
N ILE A 172 -13.46 5.46 -1.81
CA ILE A 172 -12.77 6.72 -2.16
C ILE A 172 -12.10 7.34 -0.94
N LYS A 173 -12.77 7.35 0.23
CA LYS A 173 -12.17 7.86 1.46
C LYS A 173 -10.95 7.05 1.90
N ILE A 174 -11.02 5.72 1.81
CA ILE A 174 -9.87 4.84 2.07
C ILE A 174 -8.69 5.25 1.17
N LEU A 175 -8.93 5.32 -0.14
CA LEU A 175 -7.89 5.58 -1.12
C LEU A 175 -7.24 6.96 -0.93
N LEU A 176 -8.06 7.97 -0.61
CA LEU A 176 -7.56 9.31 -0.32
C LEU A 176 -6.66 9.31 0.92
N VAL A 177 -7.08 8.67 2.01
CA VAL A 177 -6.29 8.60 3.24
C VAL A 177 -4.98 7.84 3.02
N ASP A 178 -5.02 6.68 2.37
CA ASP A 178 -3.82 5.89 2.07
C ASP A 178 -2.83 6.67 1.17
N THR A 179 -3.35 7.36 0.15
CA THR A 179 -2.53 8.22 -0.74
C THR A 179 -1.91 9.39 0.03
N SER A 180 -2.67 10.05 0.90
CA SER A 180 -2.16 11.16 1.72
C SER A 180 -1.04 10.70 2.67
N ILE A 181 -1.21 9.55 3.32
CA ILE A 181 -0.19 8.94 4.18
C ILE A 181 1.06 8.60 3.37
N TYR A 182 0.89 7.97 2.20
CA TYR A 182 2.01 7.63 1.32
C TYR A 182 2.82 8.87 0.92
N ILE A 183 2.15 9.95 0.49
CA ILE A 183 2.82 11.21 0.11
C ILE A 183 3.58 11.78 1.31
N PHE A 184 2.97 11.85 2.49
CA PHE A 184 3.59 12.43 3.68
C PHE A 184 4.89 11.72 4.08
N PHE A 185 4.93 10.40 4.04
CA PHE A 185 6.15 9.66 4.39
C PHE A 185 7.19 9.66 3.27
N ASN A 186 6.78 9.67 2.00
CA ASN A 186 7.71 9.70 0.86
C ASN A 186 8.32 11.09 0.60
N THR A 187 7.69 12.18 1.02
CA THR A 187 8.31 13.51 0.92
C THR A 187 9.55 13.62 1.81
N MET A 188 9.57 12.98 2.98
CA MET A 188 10.72 12.99 3.89
C MET A 188 11.98 12.40 3.25
N ILE A 189 11.87 11.26 2.57
CA ILE A 189 13.01 10.68 1.84
C ILE A 189 13.41 11.55 0.64
N SER A 190 12.44 12.14 -0.06
CA SER A 190 12.69 12.99 -1.22
C SER A 190 13.49 14.25 -0.84
N ILE A 191 13.14 14.90 0.28
CA ILE A 191 13.86 16.06 0.82
C ILE A 191 15.30 15.69 1.16
N ILE A 192 15.52 14.54 1.80
CA ILE A 192 16.88 14.09 2.14
C ILE A 192 17.68 13.83 0.88
N LEU A 193 17.16 13.10 -0.10
CA LEU A 193 17.89 12.81 -1.35
C LEU A 193 18.28 14.08 -2.11
N ILE A 194 17.39 15.08 -2.16
CA ILE A 194 17.72 16.39 -2.74
C ILE A 194 18.85 17.06 -1.95
N TYR A 195 18.78 17.04 -0.62
CA TYR A 195 19.84 17.56 0.23
C TYR A 195 21.19 16.86 -0.02
N GLN A 196 21.21 15.53 -0.16
CA GLN A 196 22.42 14.77 -0.49
C GLN A 196 23.01 15.20 -1.84
N GLN A 197 22.14 15.42 -2.83
CA GLN A 197 22.56 15.83 -4.17
C GLN A 197 23.19 17.23 -4.18
N ILE A 198 22.64 18.17 -3.40
CA ILE A 198 23.20 19.53 -3.26
C ILE A 198 24.57 19.49 -2.58
N MET A 199 24.74 18.62 -1.58
CA MET A 199 25.98 18.53 -0.80
C MET A 199 27.11 17.73 -1.46
N GLN A 200 26.86 17.07 -2.59
CA GLN A 200 27.84 16.20 -3.26
C GLN A 200 29.14 16.92 -3.64
N ASN A 201 29.11 18.24 -3.86
CA ASN A 201 30.27 19.04 -4.29
C ASN A 201 31.00 19.76 -3.14
N GLN A 202 30.53 19.64 -1.90
CA GLN A 202 31.12 20.32 -0.74
C GLN A 202 31.90 19.35 0.15
N SER A 203 33.03 19.80 0.71
CA SER A 203 33.79 19.02 1.68
C SER A 203 33.02 18.91 2.99
N GLN A 204 32.48 17.72 3.26
CA GLN A 204 31.74 17.45 4.49
C GLN A 204 32.67 17.03 5.62
N SER A 205 32.38 17.50 6.84
CA SER A 205 33.02 16.98 8.05
C SER A 205 32.55 15.55 8.35
N TYR A 206 33.40 14.71 8.95
CA TYR A 206 33.05 13.34 9.33
C TYR A 206 31.74 13.26 10.14
N ALA A 207 31.49 14.20 11.06
CA ALA A 207 30.27 14.21 11.86
C ALA A 207 29.00 14.43 11.00
N GLN A 208 29.10 15.24 9.94
CA GLN A 208 27.98 15.51 9.03
C GLN A 208 27.64 14.26 8.21
N LEU A 209 28.65 13.50 7.77
CA LEU A 209 28.44 12.27 7.01
C LEU A 209 27.67 11.20 7.82
N TYR A 210 28.02 11.01 9.09
CA TYR A 210 27.28 10.10 9.97
C TYR A 210 25.86 10.58 10.29
N LEU A 211 25.68 11.88 10.54
CA LEU A 211 24.35 12.47 10.74
C LEU A 211 23.47 12.28 9.50
N GLN A 212 24.02 12.55 8.32
CA GLN A 212 23.32 12.35 7.05
C GLN A 212 22.96 10.87 6.84
N GLY A 213 23.88 9.93 7.10
CA GLY A 213 23.60 8.50 7.01
C GLY A 213 22.50 8.03 7.96
N PHE A 214 22.48 8.55 9.19
CA PHE A 214 21.42 8.28 10.16
C PHE A 214 20.07 8.85 9.69
N LEU A 215 20.03 10.12 9.25
CA LEU A 215 18.81 10.75 8.75
C LEU A 215 18.25 10.03 7.52
N THR A 216 19.11 9.62 6.59
CA THR A 216 18.70 8.77 5.45
C THR A 216 18.10 7.47 5.91
N SER A 217 18.71 6.80 6.89
CA SER A 217 18.20 5.54 7.44
C SER A 217 16.83 5.72 8.09
N VAL A 218 16.64 6.78 8.88
CA VAL A 218 15.35 7.13 9.48
C VAL A 218 14.29 7.42 8.43
N SER A 219 14.62 8.18 7.37
CA SER A 219 13.66 8.49 6.31
C SER A 219 13.32 7.28 5.45
N VAL A 220 14.29 6.43 5.12
CA VAL A 220 14.04 5.17 4.41
C VAL A 220 13.17 4.25 5.27
N PHE A 221 13.47 4.13 6.57
CA PHE A 221 12.64 3.37 7.51
C PHE A 221 11.21 3.92 7.60
N SER A 222 11.07 5.24 7.65
CA SER A 222 9.77 5.93 7.71
C SER A 222 8.97 5.77 6.42
N ALA A 223 9.64 5.76 5.26
CA ALA A 223 9.03 5.49 3.97
C ALA A 223 8.40 4.09 3.90
N PHE A 224 8.81 3.14 4.76
CA PHE A 224 8.20 1.82 4.82
C PHE A 224 6.88 1.75 5.61
N ILE A 225 6.60 2.76 6.44
CA ILE A 225 5.41 2.79 7.31
C ILE A 225 4.10 2.69 6.51
N PRO A 226 3.87 3.46 5.42
CA PRO A 226 2.65 3.37 4.62
C PRO A 226 2.30 1.96 4.14
N PHE A 227 3.30 1.16 3.77
CA PHE A 227 3.08 -0.21 3.28
C PHE A 227 2.64 -1.16 4.40
N CYS A 228 3.00 -0.87 5.64
CA CYS A 228 2.67 -1.71 6.80
C CYS A 228 1.30 -1.35 7.41
N ILE A 229 0.90 -0.08 7.39
CA ILE A 229 -0.28 0.38 8.13
C ILE A 229 -1.61 0.29 7.36
N GLY A 230 -1.61 -0.18 6.11
CA GLY A 230 -2.80 -0.17 5.25
C GLY A 230 -4.06 -0.84 5.82
N CYS A 231 -3.94 -1.93 6.58
CA CYS A 231 -5.11 -2.53 7.24
C CYS A 231 -5.66 -1.65 8.37
N TYR A 232 -4.80 -0.97 9.11
CA TYR A 232 -5.21 -0.12 10.23
C TYR A 232 -5.91 1.14 9.72
N THR A 233 -5.41 1.73 8.63
CA THR A 233 -6.07 2.85 7.94
C THR A 233 -7.45 2.42 7.42
N ASN A 234 -7.53 1.25 6.76
CA ASN A 234 -8.80 0.67 6.29
C ASN A 234 -9.81 0.45 7.41
N LEU A 235 -9.38 -0.14 8.53
CA LEU A 235 -10.19 -0.36 9.73
C LEU A 235 -10.66 0.95 10.35
N TRP A 236 -9.82 1.98 10.37
CA TRP A 236 -10.16 3.26 10.96
C TRP A 236 -11.19 4.03 10.11
N VAL A 237 -10.97 4.07 8.79
CA VAL A 237 -11.74 4.89 7.84
C VAL A 237 -13.09 4.25 7.47
N SER A 238 -13.15 2.93 7.30
CA SER A 238 -14.31 2.27 6.68
C SER A 238 -15.10 1.38 7.63
N LYS A 239 -16.37 1.76 7.86
CA LYS A 239 -17.34 0.94 8.61
C LYS A 239 -17.63 -0.39 7.91
N THR A 240 -17.70 -0.37 6.58
CA THR A 240 -17.93 -1.60 5.79
C THR A 240 -16.75 -2.56 5.94
N PHE A 241 -15.53 -2.05 5.89
CA PHE A 241 -14.33 -2.87 6.06
C PHE A 241 -14.31 -3.53 7.45
N ARG A 242 -14.61 -2.77 8.52
CA ARG A 242 -14.76 -3.33 9.88
C ARG A 242 -15.81 -4.45 9.96
N GLN A 243 -16.95 -4.27 9.30
CA GLN A 243 -18.00 -5.28 9.30
C GLN A 243 -17.55 -6.56 8.57
N GLU A 244 -16.86 -6.44 7.44
CA GLU A 244 -16.33 -7.59 6.68
C GLU A 244 -15.21 -8.32 7.43
N VAL A 245 -14.35 -7.59 8.16
CA VAL A 245 -13.36 -8.18 9.07
C VAL A 245 -14.06 -8.96 10.17
N LYS A 246 -15.09 -8.38 10.81
CA LYS A 246 -15.87 -9.06 11.85
C LYS A 246 -16.56 -10.31 11.32
N ASN A 247 -17.15 -10.26 10.13
CA ASN A 247 -17.77 -11.42 9.49
C ASN A 247 -16.73 -12.52 9.21
N THR A 248 -15.55 -12.13 8.72
CA THR A 248 -14.45 -13.07 8.45
C THR A 248 -13.93 -13.74 9.72
N LEU A 249 -13.76 -12.99 10.81
CA LEU A 249 -13.32 -13.52 12.10
C LEU A 249 -14.37 -14.39 12.80
N THR A 250 -15.65 -14.15 12.53
CA THR A 250 -16.75 -14.94 13.11
C THR A 250 -17.13 -16.17 12.26
N CYS A 251 -16.38 -16.46 11.19
CA CYS A 251 -16.62 -17.56 10.25
C CYS A 251 -18.08 -17.64 9.75
N LYS A 252 -18.72 -16.48 9.58
CA LYS A 252 -20.01 -16.33 8.89
C LYS A 252 -19.80 -15.98 7.42
#